data_AF-N6YU13-F1
#
_entry.id   AF-N6YU13-F1
#
_cell.length_a   1.000
_cell.length_b   1.000
_cell.length_c   1.000
_cell.angle_alpha   90.00
_cell.angle_beta   90.00
_cell.angle_gamma   90.00
#
_symmetry.space_group_name_H-M   'P 1'
#
loop_
_entity.id
_entity.type
_entity.pdbx_description
1 polymer ?
#
loop_
_entity_poly.entity_id
_entity_poly.type
_entity_poly.pdbx_seq_one_letter_code
_entity_poly.pdbx_strand_id
1 'polypeptide(L)'
;MGLVFEELIRKFAEISNETAGEHFTPRELIRLMVSLLFIEDDEALSKPGIVRTIYDPTAGTGGMLSVTGEHLHEIKPGARLTMFGQELNPESYAICKADMLIKGQDVRNIVLGNTLSETHIGEITRLLGEFLEAEQAVVSDAQGKELARVTLFPEVRCPAAPAGGKVKRVPIARVFRNQDFGYRTITIERPLRDAENVPLFEDVQAWFEREVLSHAPDAWIDHDKTRIGYEIPLNRHFYVFEPPRPLAEIDADLKRSMDRIKQMIEGLAG
;
A
#
# COMPACT_ATOMS: atom_id res chain seq x y z
N MET A 1 -2.57 -28.46 18.14
CA MET A 1 -2.88 -29.10 16.84
C MET A 1 -2.64 -28.18 15.66
N GLY A 2 -3.03 -26.90 15.69
CA GLY A 2 -2.77 -25.92 14.61
C GLY A 2 -1.30 -25.81 14.19
N LEU A 3 -0.38 -25.65 15.14
CA LEU A 3 1.07 -25.54 14.85
C LEU A 3 1.65 -26.73 14.06
N VAL A 4 1.14 -27.94 14.26
CA VAL A 4 1.60 -29.13 13.52
C VAL A 4 1.10 -29.10 12.09
N PHE A 5 -0.16 -28.67 11.89
CA PHE A 5 -0.74 -28.52 10.56
C PHE A 5 -0.03 -27.42 9.76
N GLU A 6 0.30 -26.30 10.41
CA GLU A 6 1.08 -25.22 9.81
C GLU A 6 2.49 -25.64 9.42
N GLU A 7 3.18 -26.39 10.28
CA GLU A 7 4.52 -26.91 9.95
C GLU A 7 4.48 -27.90 8.78
N LEU A 8 3.38 -28.64 8.60
CA LEU A 8 3.18 -29.46 7.41
C LEU A 8 2.99 -28.58 6.17
N ILE A 9 2.13 -27.56 6.24
CA ILE A 9 1.93 -26.62 5.12
C ILE A 9 3.27 -25.97 4.72
N ARG A 10 4.04 -25.49 5.69
CA ARG A 10 5.36 -24.88 5.46
C ARG A 10 6.30 -25.85 4.74
N LYS A 11 6.42 -27.09 5.22
CA LYS A 11 7.26 -28.12 4.60
C LYS A 11 6.80 -28.47 3.18
N PHE A 12 5.51 -28.60 2.95
CA PHE A 12 4.99 -28.87 1.61
C PHE A 12 5.28 -27.71 0.64
N ALA A 13 5.11 -26.46 1.09
CA ALA A 13 5.43 -25.27 0.30
C ALA A 13 6.94 -25.15 -0.02
N GLU A 14 7.83 -25.56 0.89
CA GLU A 14 9.28 -25.58 0.66
C GLU A 14 9.72 -26.68 -0.31
N ILE A 15 8.97 -27.80 -0.37
CA ILE A 15 9.27 -28.95 -1.24
C ILE A 15 8.67 -28.77 -2.64
N SER A 16 7.53 -28.10 -2.76
CA SER A 16 6.96 -27.73 -4.05
C SER A 16 7.88 -26.74 -4.74
N ASN A 17 8.49 -27.14 -5.86
CA ASN A 17 9.32 -26.28 -6.71
C ASN A 17 8.49 -25.27 -7.54
N GLU A 18 7.30 -24.93 -7.05
CA GLU A 18 6.43 -23.89 -7.57
C GLU A 18 6.96 -22.53 -7.09
N THR A 19 6.63 -21.45 -7.81
CA THR A 19 7.12 -20.10 -7.56
C THR A 19 6.89 -19.70 -6.09
N ALA A 20 7.99 -19.68 -5.31
CA ALA A 20 7.96 -19.40 -3.88
C ALA A 20 7.29 -18.03 -3.61
N GLY A 21 6.07 -18.08 -3.07
CA GLY A 21 5.28 -16.88 -2.75
C GLY A 21 3.78 -17.02 -2.99
N GLU A 22 3.35 -17.97 -3.82
CA GLU A 22 1.93 -18.08 -4.21
C GLU A 22 1.03 -18.73 -3.14
N HIS A 23 1.60 -19.47 -2.18
CA HIS A 23 0.80 -20.28 -1.23
C HIS A 23 1.13 -20.10 0.25
N PHE A 24 2.29 -19.54 0.60
CA PHE A 24 2.73 -19.43 2.00
C PHE A 24 3.54 -18.16 2.25
N THR A 25 3.08 -17.35 3.21
CA THR A 25 3.86 -16.23 3.75
C THR A 25 4.44 -16.65 5.12
N PRO A 26 5.78 -16.54 5.33
CA PRO A 26 6.41 -16.83 6.61
C PRO A 26 5.75 -16.12 7.80
N ARG A 27 5.66 -16.81 8.95
CA ARG A 27 4.88 -16.34 10.10
C ARG A 27 5.51 -15.12 10.77
N GLU A 28 6.82 -15.02 10.74
CA GLU A 28 7.59 -13.89 11.23
C GLU A 28 7.24 -12.63 10.45
N LEU A 29 7.10 -12.73 9.12
CA LEU A 29 6.68 -11.62 8.27
C LEU A 29 5.21 -11.24 8.53
N ILE A 30 4.33 -12.23 8.64
CA ILE A 30 2.92 -11.99 8.99
C ILE A 30 2.82 -11.27 10.35
N ARG A 31 3.53 -11.74 11.38
CA ARG A 31 3.52 -11.12 12.72
C ARG A 31 4.01 -9.69 12.68
N LEU A 32 5.05 -9.40 11.90
CA LEU A 32 5.52 -8.03 11.68
C LEU A 32 4.44 -7.17 11.03
N MET A 33 3.84 -7.65 9.93
CA MET A 33 2.79 -6.91 9.20
C MET A 33 1.57 -6.63 10.09
N VAL A 34 1.12 -7.63 10.86
CA VAL A 34 0.03 -7.49 11.83
C VAL A 34 0.39 -6.50 12.94
N SER A 35 1.62 -6.56 13.47
CA SER A 35 2.06 -5.62 14.51
C SER A 35 2.07 -4.18 14.00
N LEU A 36 2.50 -3.96 12.75
CA LEU A 36 2.45 -2.64 12.11
C LEU A 36 1.00 -2.18 11.90
N LEU A 37 0.10 -3.10 11.55
CA LEU A 37 -1.33 -2.78 11.36
C LEU A 37 -1.99 -2.26 12.63
N PHE A 38 -1.61 -2.79 13.81
CA PHE A 38 -2.21 -2.42 15.08
C PHE A 38 -1.45 -1.36 15.88
N ILE A 39 -0.31 -0.87 15.40
CA ILE A 39 0.61 -0.01 16.18
C ILE A 39 -0.01 1.30 16.66
N GLU A 40 -0.94 1.90 15.90
CA GLU A 40 -1.62 3.15 16.27
C GLU A 40 -3.01 2.93 16.88
N ASP A 41 -3.45 1.67 16.98
CA ASP A 41 -4.84 1.33 17.23
C ASP A 41 -5.16 1.25 18.74
N ASP A 42 -4.24 1.63 19.64
CA ASP A 42 -4.35 1.49 21.11
C ASP A 42 -5.62 2.15 21.69
N GLU A 43 -5.93 3.40 21.32
CA GLU A 43 -7.14 4.08 21.80
C GLU A 43 -8.41 3.47 21.22
N ALA A 44 -8.39 3.11 19.94
CA ALA A 44 -9.54 2.55 19.25
C ALA A 44 -9.78 1.09 19.66
N LEU A 45 -8.74 0.40 20.15
CA LEU A 45 -8.76 -0.89 20.79
C LEU A 45 -9.03 -0.83 22.29
N SER A 46 -9.14 0.34 22.95
CA SER A 46 -9.34 0.43 24.41
C SER A 46 -10.80 0.20 24.87
N LYS A 47 -11.80 0.46 24.02
CA LYS A 47 -13.23 0.43 24.39
C LYS A 47 -13.77 -1.01 24.61
N PRO A 48 -14.68 -1.25 25.56
CA PRO A 48 -15.33 -2.56 25.71
C PRO A 48 -16.19 -2.91 24.48
N GLY A 49 -16.20 -4.19 24.06
CA GLY A 49 -17.10 -4.69 23.01
C GLY A 49 -16.75 -4.29 21.57
N ILE A 50 -15.49 -3.95 21.30
CA ILE A 50 -15.07 -3.59 19.94
C ILE A 50 -15.21 -4.78 18.99
N VAL A 51 -15.86 -4.52 17.87
CA VAL A 51 -15.89 -5.40 16.70
C VAL A 51 -15.00 -4.78 15.63
N ARG A 52 -13.96 -5.50 15.22
CA ARG A 52 -13.13 -5.14 14.05
C ARG A 52 -13.40 -6.10 12.90
N THR A 53 -13.18 -5.62 11.69
CA THR A 53 -13.23 -6.41 10.47
C THR A 53 -11.85 -6.39 9.82
N ILE A 54 -11.36 -7.55 9.41
CA ILE A 54 -10.14 -7.65 8.58
C ILE A 54 -10.49 -8.35 7.27
N TYR A 55 -9.88 -7.90 6.18
CA TYR A 55 -10.04 -8.50 4.86
C TYR A 55 -8.69 -8.82 4.24
N ASP A 56 -8.56 -10.05 3.77
CA ASP A 56 -7.44 -10.50 2.92
C ASP A 56 -7.99 -10.92 1.54
N PRO A 57 -7.73 -10.13 0.48
CA PRO A 57 -8.24 -10.41 -0.86
C PRO A 57 -7.54 -11.58 -1.56
N THR A 58 -6.41 -12.07 -1.06
CA THR A 58 -5.64 -13.18 -1.63
C THR A 58 -5.13 -14.03 -0.48
N ALA A 59 -6.08 -14.60 0.25
CA ALA A 59 -5.87 -15.18 1.57
C ALA A 59 -4.90 -16.37 1.58
N GLY A 60 -4.68 -17.03 0.42
CA GLY A 60 -3.86 -18.22 0.31
C GLY A 60 -4.32 -19.30 1.28
N THR A 61 -3.39 -19.78 2.10
CA THR A 61 -3.66 -20.75 3.17
C THR A 61 -4.23 -20.11 4.45
N GLY A 62 -4.68 -18.86 4.42
CA GLY A 62 -5.34 -18.16 5.52
C GLY A 62 -4.40 -17.57 6.57
N GLY A 63 -3.10 -17.51 6.25
CA GLY A 63 -2.08 -17.25 7.25
C GLY A 63 -2.19 -15.88 7.91
N MET A 64 -2.40 -14.84 7.11
CA MET A 64 -2.53 -13.46 7.57
C MET A 64 -3.73 -13.30 8.53
N LEU A 65 -4.88 -13.83 8.13
CA LEU A 65 -6.12 -13.76 8.89
C LEU A 65 -6.00 -14.48 10.24
N SER A 66 -5.47 -15.71 10.24
CA SER A 66 -5.33 -16.48 11.47
C SER A 66 -4.41 -15.80 12.48
N VAL A 67 -3.23 -15.34 12.03
CA VAL A 67 -2.25 -14.70 12.93
C VAL A 67 -2.78 -13.36 13.43
N THR A 68 -3.55 -12.63 12.62
CA THR A 68 -4.25 -11.41 13.08
C THR A 68 -5.22 -11.73 14.23
N GLY A 69 -6.02 -12.80 14.08
CA GLY A 69 -6.95 -13.23 15.12
C GLY A 69 -6.26 -13.61 16.42
N GLU A 70 -5.17 -14.38 16.34
CA GLU A 70 -4.34 -14.76 17.48
C GLU A 70 -3.71 -13.53 18.15
N HIS A 71 -3.09 -12.64 17.38
CA HIS A 71 -2.48 -11.42 17.90
C HIS A 71 -3.49 -10.51 18.60
N LEU A 72 -4.68 -10.31 18.02
CA LEU A 72 -5.73 -9.51 18.65
C LEU A 72 -6.20 -10.15 19.95
N HIS A 73 -6.31 -11.48 20.00
CA HIS A 73 -6.69 -12.19 21.21
C HIS A 73 -5.64 -12.06 22.32
N GLU A 74 -4.35 -12.08 21.97
CA GLU A 74 -3.24 -11.88 22.90
C GLU A 74 -3.25 -10.48 23.52
N ILE A 75 -3.42 -9.42 22.71
CA ILE A 75 -3.41 -8.03 23.20
C ILE A 75 -4.74 -7.64 23.88
N LYS A 76 -5.86 -8.21 23.42
CA LYS A 76 -7.20 -7.90 23.94
C LYS A 76 -8.17 -9.08 23.81
N PRO A 77 -8.22 -9.97 24.83
CA PRO A 77 -9.07 -11.16 24.82
C PRO A 77 -10.58 -10.90 24.62
N GLY A 78 -11.06 -9.70 24.98
CA GLY A 78 -12.46 -9.30 24.85
C GLY A 78 -12.84 -8.62 23.52
N ALA A 79 -11.90 -8.47 22.58
CA ALA A 79 -12.17 -7.91 21.26
C ALA A 79 -12.71 -9.00 20.33
N ARG A 80 -13.65 -8.64 19.45
CA ARG A 80 -14.19 -9.56 18.44
C ARG A 80 -13.67 -9.18 17.06
N LEU A 81 -12.98 -10.11 16.41
CA LEU A 81 -12.56 -9.97 15.01
C LEU A 81 -13.52 -10.71 14.09
N THR A 82 -13.99 -10.04 13.05
CA THR A 82 -14.69 -10.67 11.92
C THR A 82 -13.73 -10.72 10.74
N MET A 83 -13.36 -11.91 10.32
CA MET A 83 -12.44 -12.13 9.22
C MET A 83 -13.20 -12.26 7.91
N PHE A 84 -12.66 -11.70 6.83
CA PHE A 84 -13.10 -11.88 5.46
C PHE A 84 -11.88 -12.31 4.64
N GLY A 85 -12.03 -13.33 3.81
CA GLY A 85 -10.94 -13.87 3.02
C GLY A 85 -11.43 -14.32 1.66
N GLN A 86 -10.64 -14.09 0.64
CA GLN A 86 -10.90 -14.57 -0.70
C GLN A 86 -9.68 -15.26 -1.27
N GLU A 87 -9.88 -16.40 -1.94
CA GLU A 87 -8.80 -17.16 -2.57
C GLU A 87 -9.28 -17.74 -3.89
N LEU A 88 -8.43 -17.69 -4.92
CA LEU A 88 -8.72 -18.18 -6.27
C LEU A 88 -8.50 -19.69 -6.36
N ASN A 89 -7.42 -20.20 -5.76
CA ASN A 89 -7.01 -21.58 -5.83
C ASN A 89 -7.84 -22.47 -4.87
N PRO A 90 -8.56 -23.49 -5.39
CA PRO A 90 -9.42 -24.34 -4.56
C PRO A 90 -8.69 -25.11 -3.45
N GLU A 91 -7.44 -25.50 -3.67
CA GLU A 91 -6.65 -26.26 -2.69
C GLU A 91 -6.19 -25.36 -1.55
N SER A 92 -5.66 -24.18 -1.87
CA SER A 92 -5.27 -23.16 -0.88
C SER A 92 -6.46 -22.72 -0.04
N TYR A 93 -7.62 -22.49 -0.68
CA TYR A 93 -8.88 -22.19 -0.02
C TYR A 93 -9.31 -23.31 0.95
N ALA A 94 -9.22 -24.58 0.55
CA ALA A 94 -9.57 -25.71 1.40
C ALA A 94 -8.63 -25.82 2.62
N ILE A 95 -7.32 -25.63 2.40
CA ILE A 95 -6.31 -25.61 3.46
C ILE A 95 -6.60 -24.45 4.44
N CYS A 96 -6.89 -23.26 3.94
CA CYS A 96 -7.26 -22.10 4.75
C CYS A 96 -8.43 -22.41 5.68
N LYS A 97 -9.54 -22.93 5.14
CA LYS A 97 -10.71 -23.25 5.98
C LYS A 97 -10.42 -24.37 6.97
N ALA A 98 -9.64 -25.39 6.57
CA ALA A 98 -9.26 -26.47 7.47
C ALA A 98 -8.42 -25.96 8.65
N ASP A 99 -7.40 -25.14 8.40
CA ASP A 99 -6.54 -24.56 9.45
C ASP A 99 -7.36 -23.69 10.41
N MET A 100 -8.19 -22.79 9.87
CA MET A 100 -9.04 -21.90 10.66
C MET A 100 -10.05 -22.70 11.52
N LEU A 101 -10.66 -23.75 10.96
CA LEU A 101 -11.57 -24.63 11.72
C LEU A 101 -10.85 -25.38 12.85
N ILE A 102 -9.63 -25.89 12.60
CA ILE A 102 -8.80 -26.55 13.61
C ILE A 102 -8.47 -25.59 14.77
N LYS A 103 -8.32 -24.29 14.48
CA LYS A 103 -8.09 -23.23 15.46
C LYS A 103 -9.37 -22.66 16.09
N GLY A 104 -10.54 -23.15 15.70
CA GLY A 104 -11.83 -22.69 16.23
C GLY A 104 -12.25 -21.30 15.73
N GLN A 105 -11.70 -20.86 14.60
CA GLN A 105 -12.00 -19.57 13.98
C GLN A 105 -13.22 -19.65 13.06
N ASP A 106 -13.92 -18.52 12.89
CA ASP A 106 -15.10 -18.43 12.02
C ASP A 106 -14.70 -18.33 10.54
N VAL A 107 -15.17 -19.28 9.73
CA VAL A 107 -14.84 -19.40 8.31
C VAL A 107 -15.98 -19.01 7.38
N ARG A 108 -17.09 -18.46 7.90
CA ARG A 108 -18.30 -18.15 7.11
C ARG A 108 -18.05 -17.15 5.97
N ASN A 109 -17.08 -16.26 6.15
CA ASN A 109 -16.75 -15.22 5.19
C ASN A 109 -15.47 -15.52 4.40
N ILE A 110 -15.02 -16.78 4.39
CA ILE A 110 -13.93 -17.24 3.54
C ILE A 110 -14.56 -17.79 2.26
N VAL A 111 -14.29 -17.13 1.14
CA VAL A 111 -14.92 -17.39 -0.16
C VAL A 111 -13.90 -17.84 -1.20
N LEU A 112 -14.30 -18.82 -2.02
CA LEU A 112 -13.56 -19.26 -3.19
C LEU A 112 -13.98 -18.41 -4.38
N GLY A 113 -13.02 -17.80 -5.07
CA GLY A 113 -13.28 -17.08 -6.32
C GLY A 113 -12.23 -16.04 -6.66
N ASN A 114 -12.30 -15.52 -7.88
CA ASN A 114 -11.41 -14.46 -8.33
C ASN A 114 -11.76 -13.12 -7.68
N THR A 115 -10.76 -12.50 -7.05
CA THR A 115 -10.86 -11.15 -6.46
C THR A 115 -11.06 -10.08 -7.53
N LEU A 116 -10.49 -10.30 -8.72
CA LEU A 116 -10.71 -9.43 -9.86
C LEU A 116 -11.95 -9.89 -10.62
N SER A 117 -12.84 -8.95 -10.92
CA SER A 117 -13.96 -9.18 -11.83
C SER A 117 -13.49 -9.21 -13.29
N GLU A 118 -14.30 -9.78 -14.18
CA GLU A 118 -14.05 -9.71 -15.63
C GLU A 118 -13.88 -8.27 -16.13
N THR A 119 -14.59 -7.32 -15.53
CA THR A 119 -14.42 -5.89 -15.83
C THR A 119 -13.02 -5.40 -15.43
N HIS A 120 -12.56 -5.71 -14.22
CA HIS A 120 -11.21 -5.34 -13.77
C HIS A 120 -10.13 -5.95 -14.67
N ILE A 121 -10.28 -7.24 -15.04
CA ILE A 121 -9.35 -7.93 -15.92
C ILE A 121 -9.32 -7.26 -17.29
N GLY A 122 -10.50 -6.93 -17.86
CA GLY A 122 -10.62 -6.23 -19.12
C GLY A 122 -9.96 -4.84 -19.08
N GLU A 123 -10.19 -4.07 -18.02
CA GLU A 123 -9.58 -2.74 -17.83
C GLU A 123 -8.05 -2.84 -17.74
N ILE A 124 -7.52 -3.73 -16.90
CA ILE A 124 -6.07 -3.92 -16.74
C ILE A 124 -5.43 -4.39 -18.05
N THR A 125 -6.03 -5.38 -18.71
CA THR A 125 -5.56 -5.91 -19.99
C THR A 125 -5.53 -4.82 -21.05
N ARG A 126 -6.54 -3.95 -21.08
CA ARG A 126 -6.60 -2.81 -21.99
C ARG A 126 -5.52 -1.79 -21.70
N LEU A 127 -5.36 -1.38 -20.44
CA LEU A 127 -4.33 -0.42 -20.03
C LEU A 127 -2.94 -0.88 -20.46
N LEU A 128 -2.61 -2.15 -20.19
CA LEU A 128 -1.31 -2.73 -20.51
C LEU A 128 -1.14 -3.01 -22.00
N GLY A 129 -2.16 -3.61 -22.63
CA GLY A 129 -2.11 -4.05 -24.03
C GLY A 129 -2.11 -2.89 -25.03
N GLU A 130 -2.80 -1.79 -24.71
CA GLU A 130 -2.85 -0.59 -25.55
C GLU A 130 -1.88 0.52 -25.08
N PHE A 131 -1.13 0.28 -23.99
CA PHE A 131 -0.17 1.23 -23.42
C PHE A 131 -0.81 2.61 -23.13
N LEU A 132 -1.91 2.59 -22.36
CA LEU A 132 -2.73 3.76 -22.09
C LEU A 132 -2.53 4.32 -20.68
N GLU A 133 -2.68 5.63 -20.56
CA GLU A 133 -2.92 6.28 -19.27
C GLU A 133 -4.41 6.27 -18.92
N ALA A 134 -4.72 6.29 -17.63
CA ALA A 134 -6.10 6.43 -17.16
C ALA A 134 -6.20 7.13 -15.81
N GLU A 135 -7.35 7.77 -15.61
CA GLU A 135 -7.76 8.34 -14.33
C GLU A 135 -9.02 7.62 -13.84
N GLN A 136 -9.22 7.56 -12.53
CA GLN A 136 -10.49 7.15 -11.93
C GLN A 136 -11.25 8.39 -11.49
N ALA A 137 -12.48 8.56 -12.00
CA ALA A 137 -13.40 9.59 -11.59
C ALA A 137 -14.41 9.05 -10.57
N VAL A 138 -14.44 9.66 -9.40
CA VAL A 138 -15.44 9.41 -8.36
C VAL A 138 -16.41 10.59 -8.36
N VAL A 139 -17.68 10.30 -8.66
CA VAL A 139 -18.78 11.28 -8.67
C VAL A 139 -19.52 11.17 -7.36
N SER A 140 -19.65 12.27 -6.65
CA SER A 140 -20.37 12.35 -5.37
C SER A 140 -21.49 13.39 -5.40
N ASP A 141 -22.55 13.16 -4.63
CA ASP A 141 -23.62 14.14 -4.42
C ASP A 141 -23.19 15.29 -3.49
N ALA A 142 -24.12 16.21 -3.21
CA ALA A 142 -23.87 17.36 -2.33
C ALA A 142 -23.57 16.97 -0.88
N GLN A 143 -23.94 15.75 -0.47
CA GLN A 143 -23.72 15.18 0.85
C GLN A 143 -22.43 14.33 0.90
N GLY A 144 -21.71 14.22 -0.21
CA GLY A 144 -20.46 13.46 -0.31
C GLY A 144 -20.66 11.96 -0.55
N LYS A 145 -21.89 11.49 -0.79
CA LYS A 145 -22.14 10.08 -1.10
C LYS A 145 -21.68 9.78 -2.53
N GLU A 146 -20.88 8.74 -2.70
CA GLU A 146 -20.47 8.24 -4.01
C GLU A 146 -21.70 7.74 -4.80
N LEU A 147 -21.91 8.34 -5.97
CA LEU A 147 -22.97 7.98 -6.91
C LEU A 147 -22.46 7.07 -8.04
N ALA A 148 -21.22 7.31 -8.48
CA ALA A 148 -20.61 6.55 -9.56
C ALA A 148 -19.08 6.59 -9.46
N ARG A 149 -18.48 5.52 -9.96
CA ARG A 149 -17.03 5.39 -10.19
C ARG A 149 -16.81 5.00 -11.64
N VAL A 150 -16.02 5.79 -12.36
CA VAL A 150 -15.81 5.62 -13.80
C VAL A 150 -14.32 5.66 -14.10
N THR A 151 -13.83 4.65 -14.80
CA THR A 151 -12.49 4.64 -15.38
C THR A 151 -12.46 5.52 -16.62
N LEU A 152 -11.64 6.56 -16.59
CA LEU A 152 -11.44 7.52 -17.69
C LEU A 152 -10.23 7.10 -18.52
N PHE A 153 -10.47 6.27 -19.53
CA PHE A 153 -9.54 6.11 -20.66
C PHE A 153 -9.51 7.39 -21.52
N PRO A 154 -8.49 7.60 -22.37
CA PRO A 154 -8.33 8.85 -23.13
C PRO A 154 -9.55 9.29 -23.95
N GLU A 155 -10.32 8.34 -24.47
CA GLU A 155 -11.53 8.56 -25.25
C GLU A 155 -12.81 8.71 -24.41
N VAL A 156 -12.75 8.38 -23.12
CA VAL A 156 -13.91 8.42 -22.22
C VAL A 156 -14.05 9.81 -21.64
N ARG A 157 -15.19 10.46 -21.90
CA ARG A 157 -15.47 11.78 -21.34
C ARG A 157 -15.75 11.69 -19.83
N CYS A 158 -15.12 12.57 -19.06
CA CYS A 158 -15.41 12.73 -17.64
C CYS A 158 -16.89 13.09 -17.40
N PRO A 159 -17.59 12.38 -16.49
CA PRO A 159 -18.93 12.76 -16.07
C PRO A 159 -18.98 14.18 -15.48
N ALA A 160 -20.11 14.86 -15.67
CA ALA A 160 -20.37 16.15 -15.01
C ALA A 160 -20.74 15.94 -13.54
N ALA A 161 -20.36 16.89 -12.69
CA ALA A 161 -20.82 16.90 -11.30
C ALA A 161 -22.34 17.13 -11.25
N PRO A 162 -23.10 16.37 -10.44
CA PRO A 162 -24.50 16.67 -10.18
C PRO A 162 -24.62 18.01 -9.43
N ALA A 163 -25.82 18.60 -9.39
CA ALA A 163 -26.03 19.89 -8.73
C ALA A 163 -25.59 19.85 -7.25
N GLY A 164 -24.62 20.70 -6.89
CA GLY A 164 -24.02 20.75 -5.55
C GLY A 164 -23.03 19.61 -5.24
N GLY A 165 -22.87 18.63 -6.13
CA GLY A 165 -21.92 17.53 -6.00
C GLY A 165 -20.53 17.84 -6.54
N LYS A 166 -19.66 16.83 -6.53
CA LYS A 166 -18.25 16.95 -6.93
C LYS A 166 -17.81 15.74 -7.75
N VAL A 167 -16.79 15.95 -8.58
CA VAL A 167 -16.06 14.86 -9.25
C VAL A 167 -14.59 14.95 -8.85
N LYS A 168 -14.09 13.91 -8.17
CA LYS A 168 -12.66 13.77 -7.85
C LYS A 168 -12.03 12.84 -8.87
N ARG A 169 -10.92 13.27 -9.49
CA ARG A 169 -10.14 12.47 -10.42
C ARG A 169 -8.80 12.11 -9.79
N VAL A 170 -8.41 10.85 -9.92
CA VAL A 170 -7.13 10.35 -9.40
C VAL A 170 -6.47 9.53 -10.51
N PRO A 171 -5.19 9.74 -10.83
CA PRO A 171 -4.50 8.89 -11.78
C PRO A 171 -4.39 7.45 -11.27
N ILE A 172 -4.69 6.48 -12.12
CA ILE A 172 -4.57 5.05 -11.81
C ILE A 172 -3.57 4.34 -12.73
N ALA A 173 -3.28 4.90 -13.90
CA ALA A 173 -2.27 4.41 -14.83
C ALA A 173 -1.55 5.60 -15.49
N ARG A 174 -0.22 5.49 -15.59
CA ARG A 174 0.66 6.48 -16.21
C ARG A 174 1.63 5.76 -17.13
N VAL A 175 1.97 6.43 -18.22
CA VAL A 175 2.90 5.94 -19.23
C VAL A 175 4.12 6.84 -19.21
N PHE A 176 5.27 6.23 -18.97
CA PHE A 176 6.54 6.94 -18.88
C PHE A 176 7.49 6.43 -19.94
N ARG A 177 8.34 7.30 -20.47
CA ARG A 177 9.41 6.86 -21.36
C ARG A 177 10.53 6.29 -20.51
N ASN A 178 11.09 5.15 -20.88
CA ASN A 178 12.16 4.51 -20.12
C ASN A 178 13.35 5.45 -19.84
N GLN A 179 13.65 6.34 -20.78
CA GLN A 179 14.71 7.35 -20.66
C GLN A 179 14.46 8.37 -19.53
N ASP A 180 13.21 8.57 -19.11
CA ASP A 180 12.85 9.53 -18.05
C ASP A 180 13.27 9.02 -16.66
N PHE A 181 13.54 7.72 -16.53
CA PHE A 181 13.99 7.09 -15.28
C PHE A 181 15.49 6.84 -15.21
N GLY A 182 16.17 6.95 -16.35
CA GLY A 182 17.59 6.65 -16.43
C GLY A 182 18.44 7.88 -16.10
N TYR A 183 19.54 7.64 -15.40
CA TYR A 183 20.57 8.63 -15.13
C TYR A 183 21.97 8.03 -15.31
N ARG A 184 22.96 8.91 -15.48
CA ARG A 184 24.39 8.60 -15.36
C ARG A 184 24.87 9.19 -14.04
N THR A 185 25.26 8.33 -13.10
CA THR A 185 26.00 8.78 -11.92
C THR A 185 27.43 9.07 -12.35
N ILE A 186 27.82 10.34 -12.29
CA ILE A 186 29.19 10.78 -12.55
C ILE A 186 29.89 10.98 -11.21
N THR A 187 31.15 10.56 -11.11
CA THR A 187 32.00 10.90 -9.96
C THR A 187 32.79 12.15 -10.32
N ILE A 188 32.65 13.18 -9.48
CA ILE A 188 33.36 14.45 -9.62
C ILE A 188 34.50 14.44 -8.61
N GLU A 189 35.73 14.58 -9.10
CA GLU A 189 36.92 14.62 -8.26
C GLU A 189 37.38 16.07 -8.08
N ARG A 190 37.64 16.44 -6.82
CA ARG A 190 38.30 17.66 -6.31
C ARG A 190 38.81 17.33 -4.88
N PRO A 191 39.29 18.25 -4.01
CA PRO A 191 39.81 17.88 -2.67
C PRO A 191 38.87 16.99 -1.83
N LEU A 192 37.57 17.02 -2.13
CA LEU A 192 36.56 16.06 -1.69
C LEU A 192 35.85 15.46 -2.91
N ARG A 193 35.68 14.14 -2.91
CA ARG A 193 34.96 13.39 -3.96
C ARG A 193 33.45 13.58 -3.80
N ASP A 194 32.77 13.84 -4.90
CA ASP A 194 31.31 13.95 -4.97
C ASP A 194 30.72 13.05 -6.06
N ALA A 195 29.43 12.76 -6.00
CA ALA A 195 28.73 11.97 -7.00
C ALA A 195 27.38 12.60 -7.36
N GLU A 196 27.15 12.80 -8.65
CA GLU A 196 25.96 13.49 -9.15
C GLU A 196 25.25 12.65 -10.21
N ASN A 197 23.92 12.75 -10.25
CA ASN A 197 23.08 12.01 -11.20
C ASN A 197 22.63 12.91 -12.35
N VAL A 198 23.14 12.66 -13.55
CA VAL A 198 22.78 13.38 -14.77
C VAL A 198 21.72 12.60 -15.56
N PRO A 199 20.58 13.19 -15.97
CA PRO A 199 19.57 12.47 -16.75
C PRO A 199 20.14 11.82 -18.03
N LEU A 200 19.69 10.62 -18.39
CA LEU A 200 20.24 9.87 -19.54
C LEU A 200 20.11 10.60 -20.88
N PHE A 201 19.06 11.41 -21.05
CA PHE A 201 18.81 12.17 -22.27
C PHE A 201 19.67 13.42 -22.38
N GLU A 202 20.41 13.79 -21.34
CA GLU A 202 21.29 14.94 -21.33
C GLU A 202 22.75 14.53 -21.62
N ASP A 203 23.50 15.42 -22.27
CA ASP A 203 24.94 15.23 -22.45
C ASP A 203 25.68 15.55 -21.15
N VAL A 204 26.52 14.61 -20.70
CA VAL A 204 27.22 14.73 -19.40
C VAL A 204 28.19 15.90 -19.40
N GLN A 205 28.89 16.14 -20.50
CA GLN A 205 29.90 17.20 -20.58
C GLN A 205 29.21 18.57 -20.55
N ALA A 206 28.14 18.75 -21.32
CA ALA A 206 27.36 19.98 -21.32
C ALA A 206 26.69 20.27 -19.96
N TRP A 207 26.19 19.24 -19.27
CA TRP A 207 25.67 19.36 -17.91
C TRP A 207 26.77 19.77 -16.93
N PHE A 208 27.93 19.11 -17.00
CA PHE A 208 29.07 19.36 -16.11
C PHE A 208 29.64 20.77 -16.26
N GLU A 209 29.78 21.26 -17.49
CA GLU A 209 30.22 22.64 -17.75
C GLU A 209 29.25 23.68 -17.16
N ARG A 210 27.95 23.39 -17.21
CA ARG A 210 26.91 24.31 -16.75
C ARG A 210 26.73 24.31 -15.24
N GLU A 211 26.58 23.12 -14.64
CA GLU A 211 26.21 22.96 -13.22
C GLU A 211 27.44 22.87 -12.31
N VAL A 212 28.58 22.36 -12.79
CA VAL A 212 29.76 22.12 -11.95
C VAL A 212 30.85 23.14 -12.21
N LEU A 213 31.34 23.27 -13.44
CA LEU A 213 32.49 24.15 -13.73
C LEU A 213 32.20 25.64 -13.51
N SER A 214 30.92 26.04 -13.57
CA SER A 214 30.48 27.39 -13.19
C SER A 214 30.75 27.74 -11.72
N HIS A 215 30.84 26.73 -10.85
CA HIS A 215 31.08 26.88 -9.41
C HIS A 215 32.43 26.30 -8.95
N ALA A 216 32.98 25.32 -9.67
CA ALA A 216 34.24 24.63 -9.36
C ALA A 216 35.07 24.40 -10.63
N PRO A 217 35.87 25.41 -11.06
CA PRO A 217 36.62 25.35 -12.31
C PRO A 217 37.72 24.29 -12.37
N ASP A 218 38.15 23.77 -11.22
CA ASP A 218 39.20 22.76 -11.07
C ASP A 218 38.67 21.32 -11.03
N ALA A 219 37.35 21.12 -11.09
CA ALA A 219 36.74 19.80 -11.05
C ALA A 219 36.93 19.05 -12.38
N TRP A 220 37.05 17.72 -12.30
CA TRP A 220 37.00 16.83 -13.47
C TRP A 220 36.13 15.59 -13.20
N ILE A 221 35.68 14.96 -14.28
CA ILE A 221 34.87 13.74 -14.23
C ILE A 221 35.79 12.52 -14.23
N ASP A 222 35.59 11.60 -13.28
CA ASP A 222 36.15 10.26 -13.33
C ASP A 222 35.25 9.34 -14.17
N HIS A 223 35.64 9.16 -15.44
CA HIS A 223 34.88 8.35 -16.40
C HIS A 223 34.85 6.86 -16.06
N ASP A 224 35.89 6.31 -15.39
CA ASP A 224 35.96 4.90 -15.03
C ASP A 224 34.95 4.53 -13.93
N LYS A 225 34.59 5.51 -13.10
CA LYS A 225 33.58 5.38 -12.04
C LYS A 225 32.17 5.79 -12.48
N THR A 226 31.98 6.22 -13.73
CA THR A 226 30.65 6.57 -14.22
C THR A 226 29.78 5.31 -14.38
N ARG A 227 28.53 5.38 -13.92
CA ARG A 227 27.57 4.26 -13.96
C ARG A 227 26.22 4.71 -14.50
N ILE A 228 25.54 3.84 -15.23
CA ILE A 228 24.15 4.07 -15.63
C ILE A 228 23.25 3.44 -14.56
N GLY A 229 22.34 4.24 -14.04
CA GLY A 229 21.29 3.81 -13.09
C GLY A 229 19.91 4.08 -13.66
N TYR A 230 18.91 3.42 -13.07
CA TYR A 230 17.49 3.70 -13.32
C TYR A 230 16.78 3.82 -11.98
N GLU A 231 15.91 4.81 -11.83
CA GLU A 231 15.09 5.01 -10.64
C GLU A 231 13.69 5.48 -11.03
N ILE A 232 12.68 4.92 -10.39
CA ILE A 232 11.28 5.34 -10.53
C ILE A 232 10.89 6.10 -9.26
N PRO A 233 10.90 7.44 -9.26
CA PRO A 233 10.55 8.21 -8.07
C PRO A 233 9.02 8.24 -7.90
N LEU A 234 8.46 7.20 -7.26
CA LEU A 234 7.00 7.07 -7.07
C LEU A 234 6.37 8.32 -6.46
N ASN A 235 7.03 8.93 -5.46
CA ASN A 235 6.54 10.16 -4.84
C ASN A 235 6.42 11.31 -5.84
N ARG A 236 7.36 11.47 -6.78
CA ARG A 236 7.28 12.56 -7.76
C ARG A 236 6.06 12.42 -8.68
N HIS A 237 5.61 11.21 -8.94
CA HIS A 237 4.59 10.93 -9.97
C HIS A 237 3.19 10.65 -9.42
N PHE A 238 3.10 10.08 -8.21
CA PHE A 238 1.83 9.66 -7.60
C PHE A 238 1.48 10.44 -6.34
N TYR A 239 2.42 11.16 -5.73
CA TYR A 239 2.10 11.99 -4.58
C TYR A 239 1.27 13.20 -5.02
N VAL A 240 0.06 13.27 -4.49
CA VAL A 240 -0.75 14.48 -4.54
C VAL A 240 -0.53 15.19 -3.23
N PHE A 241 0.02 16.41 -3.28
CA PHE A 241 0.19 17.22 -2.07
C PHE A 241 -1.18 17.50 -1.44
N GLU A 242 -1.38 16.96 -0.25
CA GLU A 242 -2.51 17.30 0.60
C GLU A 242 -2.04 18.39 1.57
N PRO A 243 -2.53 19.63 1.45
CA PRO A 243 -2.16 20.67 2.39
C PRO A 243 -2.59 20.25 3.79
N PRO A 244 -1.75 20.49 4.82
CA PRO A 244 -2.14 20.21 6.20
C PRO A 244 -3.41 20.98 6.53
N ARG A 245 -4.30 20.35 7.29
CA ARG A 245 -5.52 20.99 7.77
C ARG A 245 -5.19 22.27 8.56
N PRO A 246 -6.06 23.30 8.53
CA PRO A 246 -5.80 24.56 9.21
C PRO A 246 -5.47 24.39 10.69
N LEU A 247 -4.51 25.18 11.20
CA LEU A 247 -4.10 25.18 12.62
C LEU A 247 -5.29 25.32 13.57
N ALA A 248 -6.28 26.15 13.24
CA ALA A 248 -7.48 26.32 14.05
C ALA A 248 -8.29 25.03 14.24
N GLU A 249 -8.31 24.14 13.24
CA GLU A 249 -8.97 22.83 13.34
C GLU A 249 -8.15 21.87 14.21
N ILE A 250 -6.81 21.92 14.08
CA ILE A 250 -5.89 21.14 14.90
C ILE A 250 -6.05 21.53 16.38
N ASP A 251 -6.08 22.84 16.68
CA ASP A 251 -6.26 23.37 18.03
C ASP A 251 -7.63 22.99 18.62
N ALA A 252 -8.69 23.04 17.81
CA ALA A 252 -10.03 22.64 18.23
C ALA A 252 -10.14 21.14 18.53
N ASP A 253 -9.42 20.29 17.79
CA ASP A 253 -9.32 18.86 18.07
C ASP A 253 -8.46 18.59 19.31
N LEU A 254 -7.29 19.21 19.43
CA LEU A 254 -6.43 19.13 20.62
C LEU A 254 -7.21 19.50 21.88
N LYS A 255 -7.98 20.59 21.82
CA LYS A 255 -8.83 21.01 22.93
C LYS A 255 -9.89 19.97 23.27
N ARG A 256 -10.58 19.40 22.27
CA ARG A 256 -11.54 18.31 22.50
C ARG A 256 -10.89 17.07 23.13
N SER A 257 -9.69 16.71 22.70
CA SER A 257 -8.94 15.59 23.28
C SER A 257 -8.50 15.89 24.72
N MET A 258 -8.00 17.09 24.99
CA MET A 258 -7.65 17.52 26.36
C MET A 258 -8.86 17.54 27.29
N ASP A 259 -10.01 18.02 26.81
CA ASP A 259 -11.25 18.05 27.59
C ASP A 259 -11.75 16.63 27.90
N ARG A 260 -11.61 15.68 26.96
CA ARG A 260 -11.88 14.25 27.21
C ARG A 260 -10.94 13.66 28.25
N ILE A 261 -9.64 13.93 28.15
CA ILE A 261 -8.64 13.43 29.10
C ILE A 261 -8.93 13.96 30.50
N LYS A 262 -9.28 15.25 30.63
CA LYS A 262 -9.70 15.84 31.91
C LYS A 262 -10.91 15.12 32.50
N GLN A 263 -11.96 14.90 31.71
CA GLN A 263 -13.15 14.17 32.17
C GLN A 263 -12.82 12.74 32.61
N MET A 264 -11.91 12.04 31.92
CA MET A 264 -11.48 10.69 32.32
C MET A 264 -10.70 10.69 33.64
N ILE A 265 -9.82 11.66 33.85
CA ILE A 265 -9.04 11.79 35.10
C ILE A 265 -9.97 12.16 36.27
N GLU A 266 -10.90 13.09 36.07
CA GLU A 266 -11.89 13.46 37.08
C GLU A 266 -12.80 12.28 37.45
N GLY A 267 -13.16 11.43 36.49
CA GLY A 267 -13.94 10.21 36.73
C GLY A 267 -13.16 9.07 37.43
N LEU A 268 -11.83 9.14 37.49
CA LEU A 268 -10.99 8.19 38.24
C LEU A 268 -10.69 8.67 39.67
N ALA A 269 -10.91 9.95 39.94
CA ALA A 269 -10.65 10.59 41.24
C ALA A 269 -11.87 10.62 42.18
N GLY A 270 -13.01 10.07 41.77
CA GLY A 270 -14.23 9.88 42.58
C GLY A 270 -14.60 8.42 42.70
#